data_AF-C9YGQ7-F1
#
_entry.id   AF-C9YGQ7-F1
#
_cell.length_a   1.000
_cell.length_b   1.000
_cell.length_c   1.000
_cell.angle_alpha   90.00
_cell.angle_beta   90.00
_cell.angle_gamma   90.00
#
_symmetry.space_group_name_H-M   'P 1'
#
loop_
_entity.id
_entity.type
_entity.pdbx_description
1 polymer ?
#
loop_
_entity_poly.entity_id
_entity_poly.type
_entity_poly.pdbx_seq_one_letter_code
_entity_poly.pdbx_strand_id
1 'polypeptide(L)'
;MALTPKFIHLPDGPVAGPLQLLPVNADVLAVHTADGAHVGSLKKIGAVWKFKAMGYDAAGGMEPGGGPLTDQHNMQFTAPDATEVSARLLAVGP
;
A
#
# COMPACT_ATOMS: atom_id res chain seq x y z
N MET A 1 -30.80 -11.20 5.31
CA MET A 1 -29.79 -11.32 4.24
C MET A 1 -28.44 -10.99 4.86
N ALA A 2 -27.57 -11.99 5.03
CA ALA A 2 -26.24 -11.79 5.62
C ALA A 2 -25.22 -11.63 4.48
N LEU A 3 -24.43 -10.56 4.50
CA LEU A 3 -23.32 -10.37 3.59
C LEU A 3 -22.19 -11.29 4.06
N THR A 4 -21.94 -12.38 3.34
CA THR A 4 -20.78 -13.24 3.60
C THR A 4 -19.53 -12.52 3.09
N PRO A 5 -18.63 -12.05 3.97
CA PRO A 5 -17.38 -11.47 3.50
C PRO A 5 -16.56 -12.55 2.79
N LYS A 6 -16.30 -12.35 1.50
CA LYS A 6 -15.32 -13.15 0.75
C LYS A 6 -13.93 -12.67 1.13
N PHE A 7 -13.37 -13.27 2.17
CA PHE A 7 -11.95 -13.18 2.41
C PHE A 7 -11.24 -14.04 1.36
N ILE A 8 -10.55 -13.39 0.43
CA ILE A 8 -9.60 -14.06 -0.46
C ILE A 8 -8.45 -14.57 0.42
N HIS A 9 -8.27 -15.89 0.46
CA HIS A 9 -7.09 -16.52 1.05
C HIS A 9 -5.89 -16.14 0.16
N LEU A 10 -5.13 -15.14 0.62
CA LEU A 10 -3.78 -14.90 0.14
C LEU A 10 -2.91 -16.09 0.53
N PRO A 11 -1.89 -16.47 -0.25
CA PRO A 11 -0.93 -17.49 0.17
C PRO A 11 -0.45 -17.17 1.59
N ASP A 12 -0.46 -18.18 2.47
CA ASP A 12 0.00 -18.07 3.85
C ASP A 12 1.44 -17.57 3.88
N GLY A 13 1.62 -16.27 4.11
CA GLY A 13 2.92 -15.65 4.28
C GLY A 13 3.00 -14.22 3.72
N PRO A 14 3.87 -13.37 4.30
CA PRO A 14 4.22 -12.09 3.69
C PRO A 14 4.69 -12.33 2.26
N VAL A 15 4.08 -11.64 1.29
CA VAL A 15 4.54 -11.68 -0.11
C VAL A 15 5.93 -11.06 -0.08
N ALA A 16 6.96 -11.88 -0.30
CA ALA A 16 8.35 -11.49 -0.04
C ALA A 16 8.72 -10.25 -0.87
N GLY A 17 8.84 -9.12 -0.16
CA GLY A 17 9.17 -7.79 -0.67
C GLY A 17 9.30 -6.85 0.53
N PRO A 18 10.14 -5.80 0.44
CA PRO A 18 10.32 -4.85 1.55
C PRO A 18 9.04 -4.08 1.90
N LEU A 19 8.06 -4.02 0.98
CA LEU A 19 6.70 -3.56 1.25
C LEU A 19 5.68 -4.71 1.07
N GLN A 20 4.70 -4.76 1.97
CA GLN A 20 3.58 -5.69 1.96
C GLN A 20 2.31 -4.98 1.49
N LEU A 21 1.53 -5.64 0.62
CA LEU A 21 0.23 -5.15 0.14
C LEU A 21 -0.90 -5.93 0.81
N LEU A 22 -1.71 -5.24 1.61
CA LEU A 22 -2.84 -5.84 2.33
C LEU A 22 -4.16 -5.34 1.74
N PRO A 23 -5.07 -6.22 1.28
CA PRO A 23 -6.35 -5.81 0.72
C PRO A 23 -7.25 -5.20 1.79
N VAL A 24 -7.68 -3.97 1.55
CA VAL A 24 -8.73 -3.31 2.34
C VAL A 24 -10.09 -3.54 1.66
N ASN A 25 -10.13 -3.41 0.34
CA ASN A 25 -11.27 -3.78 -0.51
C ASN A 25 -10.80 -4.03 -1.96
N ALA A 26 -11.74 -4.22 -2.90
CA ALA A 26 -11.43 -4.52 -4.30
C ALA A 26 -10.63 -3.43 -5.03
N ASP A 27 -10.72 -2.18 -4.59
CA ASP A 27 -10.12 -1.01 -5.23
C ASP A 27 -9.06 -0.34 -4.35
N VAL A 28 -8.78 -0.88 -3.16
CA VAL A 28 -7.86 -0.29 -2.18
C VAL A 28 -7.01 -1.37 -1.51
N LEU A 29 -5.70 -1.17 -1.56
CA LEU A 29 -4.71 -1.97 -0.86
C LEU A 29 -3.90 -1.07 0.06
N ALA A 30 -3.72 -1.47 1.31
CA ALA A 30 -2.84 -0.80 2.25
C ALA A 30 -1.40 -1.28 2.02
N VAL A 31 -0.44 -0.35 2.05
CA VAL A 31 0.99 -0.59 1.88
C VAL A 31 1.66 -0.49 3.25
N HIS A 32 2.28 -1.58 3.68
CA HIS A 32 3.02 -1.64 4.94
C HIS A 32 4.49 -1.96 4.69
N THR A 33 5.38 -1.54 5.58
CA THR A 33 6.77 -2.00 5.60
C THR A 33 6.83 -3.46 6.07
N ALA A 34 7.98 -4.11 5.88
CA ALA A 34 8.23 -5.45 6.41
C ALA A 34 8.05 -5.56 7.94
N ASP A 35 8.22 -4.45 8.68
CA ASP A 35 8.01 -4.36 10.13
C ASP A 35 6.52 -4.16 10.50
N GLY A 36 5.65 -3.98 9.51
CA GLY A 36 4.21 -3.78 9.71
C GLY A 36 3.79 -2.31 9.85
N ALA A 37 4.69 -1.34 9.66
CA ALA A 37 4.32 0.07 9.69
C ALA A 37 3.56 0.48 8.42
N HIS A 38 2.40 1.10 8.56
CA HIS A 38 1.62 1.59 7.42
C HIS A 38 2.26 2.85 6.83
N VAL A 39 2.51 2.85 5.52
CA VAL A 39 3.21 3.96 4.82
C VAL A 39 2.36 4.59 3.72
N GLY A 40 1.19 4.05 3.44
CA GLY A 40 0.29 4.57 2.42
C GLY A 40 -0.66 3.52 1.87
N SER A 41 -1.45 3.90 0.87
CA SER A 41 -2.39 2.97 0.22
C SER A 41 -2.35 3.11 -1.30
N LEU A 42 -2.50 2.00 -2.00
CA LEU A 42 -2.80 1.97 -3.43
C LEU A 42 -4.31 2.10 -3.60
N LYS A 43 -4.74 3.10 -4.37
CA LYS A 43 -6.14 3.27 -4.76
C LYS A 43 -6.29 3.10 -6.26
N LYS A 44 -7.19 2.22 -6.66
CA LYS A 44 -7.58 2.03 -8.06
C LYS A 44 -8.49 3.16 -8.50
N ILE A 45 -8.13 3.82 -9.61
CA ILE A 45 -8.89 4.88 -10.25
C ILE A 45 -8.99 4.49 -11.73
N GLY A 46 -10.14 3.95 -12.14
CA GLY A 46 -10.31 3.35 -13.46
C GLY A 46 -9.47 2.08 -13.62
N ALA A 47 -8.57 2.07 -14.61
CA ALA A 47 -7.65 0.96 -14.85
C ALA A 47 -6.28 1.12 -14.18
N VAL A 48 -6.06 2.24 -13.46
CA VAL A 48 -4.73 2.61 -12.91
C VAL A 48 -4.76 2.58 -11.39
N TRP A 49 -3.69 2.07 -10.78
CA TRP A 49 -3.47 2.14 -9.35
C TRP A 49 -2.58 3.34 -9.01
N LYS A 50 -2.98 4.13 -8.02
CA LYS A 50 -2.19 5.28 -7.55
C LYS A 50 -1.80 5.11 -6.10
N PHE A 51 -0.52 5.33 -5.80
CA PHE A 51 -0.05 5.37 -4.43
C PHE A 51 -0.44 6.66 -3.73
N LYS A 52 -0.96 6.54 -2.53
CA LYS A 52 -1.31 7.63 -1.62
C LYS A 52 -0.45 7.47 -0.38
N ALA A 53 0.65 8.21 -0.34
CA ALA A 53 1.53 8.29 0.82
C ALA A 53 0.74 8.72 2.05
N MET A 54 1.07 8.10 3.18
CA MET A 54 0.45 8.37 4.47
C MET A 54 1.52 8.35 5.54
N GLY A 55 1.63 9.46 6.26
CA GLY A 55 2.48 9.59 7.43
C GLY A 55 1.67 9.43 8.71
N TYR A 56 2.39 9.28 9.80
CA TYR A 56 1.83 9.32 11.14
C TYR A 56 2.71 10.24 11.98
N ASP A 57 2.09 11.16 12.72
CA ASP A 57 2.82 12.00 13.67
C ASP A 57 3.18 11.20 14.95
N ALA A 58 3.92 11.81 15.87
CA ALA A 58 4.36 11.16 17.11
C ALA A 58 3.19 10.73 18.03
N ALA A 59 2.01 11.35 17.90
CA ALA A 59 0.78 10.96 18.58
C ALA A 59 -0.02 9.88 17.83
N GLY A 60 0.46 9.42 16.67
CA GLY A 60 -0.20 8.44 15.82
C GLY A 60 -1.36 9.00 14.96
N GLY A 61 -1.47 10.32 14.86
CA GLY A 61 -2.41 10.99 13.96
C GLY A 61 -2.00 10.81 12.51
N MET A 62 -2.96 10.47 11.65
CA MET A 62 -2.73 10.27 10.23
C MET A 62 -2.44 11.62 9.52
N GLU A 63 -1.32 11.68 8.80
CA GLU A 63 -0.95 12.80 7.95
C GLU A 63 -1.03 12.42 6.45
N PRO A 64 -2.11 12.82 5.74
CA PRO A 64 -2.27 12.50 4.32
C PRO A 64 -1.20 13.22 3.50
N GLY A 65 -0.46 12.48 2.67
CA GLY A 65 0.66 13.04 1.90
C GLY A 65 1.92 13.31 2.73
N GLY A 66 1.94 12.93 4.01
CA GLY A 66 3.15 12.88 4.84
C GLY A 66 3.83 11.50 4.82
N GLY A 67 4.91 11.37 5.58
CA GLY A 67 5.59 10.09 5.82
C GLY A 67 6.77 9.79 4.89
N PRO A 68 7.38 8.60 5.04
CA PRO A 68 8.65 8.26 4.40
C PRO A 68 8.57 8.13 2.87
N LEU A 69 7.37 7.98 2.30
CA LEU A 69 7.15 7.81 0.87
C LEU A 69 6.36 8.97 0.24
N THR A 70 6.35 10.15 0.87
CA THR A 70 5.66 11.35 0.36
C THR A 70 6.07 11.72 -1.06
N ASP A 71 7.34 11.61 -1.42
CA ASP A 71 7.82 11.95 -2.76
C ASP A 71 7.16 11.08 -3.85
N GLN A 72 6.82 9.83 -3.50
CA GLN A 72 6.16 8.89 -4.40
C GLN A 72 4.64 9.06 -4.44
N HIS A 73 4.09 10.11 -3.80
CA HIS A 73 2.65 10.35 -3.79
C HIS A 73 2.12 10.54 -5.22
N ASN A 74 1.00 9.86 -5.53
CA ASN A 74 0.42 9.72 -6.87
C ASN A 74 1.21 8.87 -7.87
N MET A 75 2.30 8.19 -7.46
CA MET A 75 2.96 7.24 -8.36
C MET A 75 1.97 6.19 -8.86
N GLN A 76 2.04 5.95 -10.17
CA GLN A 76 1.07 5.14 -10.90
C GLN A 76 1.62 3.75 -11.20
N PHE A 77 0.77 2.75 -11.02
CA PHE A 77 1.02 1.34 -11.25
C PHE A 77 -0.07 0.77 -12.16
N THR A 78 0.32 -0.15 -13.04
CA THR A 78 -0.61 -0.87 -13.92
C THR A 78 -1.31 -1.99 -13.17
N ALA A 79 -0.63 -2.61 -12.22
CA ALA A 79 -1.15 -3.62 -11.32
C ALA A 79 -0.59 -3.42 -9.90
N PRO A 80 -1.29 -3.88 -8.87
CA PRO A 80 -0.79 -3.80 -7.50
C PRO A 80 0.11 -5.00 -7.19
N ASP A 81 1.23 -5.10 -7.90
CA ASP A 81 2.23 -6.14 -7.67
C ASP A 81 3.18 -5.72 -6.55
N ALA A 82 3.35 -6.55 -5.51
CA ALA A 82 4.15 -6.20 -4.35
C ALA A 82 5.64 -5.99 -4.70
N THR A 83 6.16 -6.70 -5.70
CA THR A 83 7.56 -6.61 -6.12
C THR A 83 7.80 -5.31 -6.90
N GLU A 84 6.96 -5.00 -7.90
CA GLU A 84 7.01 -3.76 -8.66
C GLU A 84 6.78 -2.54 -7.76
N VAL A 85 5.76 -2.60 -6.90
CA VAL A 85 5.43 -1.53 -5.97
C VAL A 85 6.59 -1.28 -5.01
N SER A 86 7.15 -2.35 -4.42
CA SER A 86 8.35 -2.25 -3.59
C SER A 86 9.53 -1.63 -4.33
N ALA A 87 9.84 -2.15 -5.53
CA ALA A 87 10.97 -1.70 -6.31
C ALA A 87 10.85 -0.23 -6.68
N ARG A 88 9.67 0.24 -7.11
CA ARG A 88 9.47 1.62 -7.57
C ARG A 88 9.30 2.62 -6.43
N LEU A 89 8.58 2.26 -5.36
CA LEU A 89 8.42 3.16 -4.21
C LEU A 89 9.72 3.32 -3.42
N LEU A 90 10.60 2.31 -3.45
CA LEU A 90 11.90 2.34 -2.77
C LEU A 90 13.08 2.62 -3.72
N ALA A 91 12.84 2.87 -5.01
CA ALA A 91 13.89 3.21 -5.99
C ALA A 91 14.52 4.60 -5.76
N VAL A 92 14.35 5.19 -4.58
CA VAL A 92 15.01 6.43 -4.16
C VAL A 92 15.56 6.27 -2.73
N GLY A 93 16.88 6.45 -2.62
CA GLY A 93 17.75 6.24 -1.45
C GLY A 93 18.89 5.27 -1.82
N PRO A 94 20.10 5.75 -2.16
CA PRO A 94 20.89 6.78 -1.46
C PRO A 94 20.78 8.22 -1.99
#